data_AF-A0A834B508-F1
#
_entry.id   AF-A0A834B508-F1
#
_cell.length_a   1.000
_cell.length_b   1.000
_cell.length_c   1.000
_cell.angle_alpha   90.00
_cell.angle_beta   90.00
_cell.angle_gamma   90.00
#
_symmetry.space_group_name_H-M   'P 1'
#
loop_
_entity.id
_entity.type
_entity.pdbx_description
1 polymer ?
#
loop_
_entity_poly.entity_id
_entity_poly.type
_entity_poly.pdbx_seq_one_letter_code
_entity_poly.pdbx_strand_id
1 'polypeptide(L)'
;MMRTLVTSGVSSYQHTSVTLEFFETVVRYEKFFTVEPQHIPCVLMAFLDHRGLRHSNAKVRSRTAYLFSRFVKSLNKQMNPFIEDILNRIQDLLELSPPENGYQSLLSSDDQLFIYETAGVLIVNSDYPAERKQALMRNLLTPLMEKFKILLEKLMLAQDEERQTSLADCLNHAVGFASRTSKAFSNKQTVKQCGCSEVYLDCLQTFLPALSCPLQKDVLRSGVRTFLHRMIICLEEEVLPFIPSASEHMLKDCEAKDLQEFIPLINQITAKFKIQVSPFLQQMFMPLLHAIFEVLLRPAEENDQSAALEKQMLRRSYFAFLQTVTGSGMSEVIANQGAENVERVLVTVIQGAVEYPDPIAQKTCFIILSKLVELWGGKDGPVGFADFVYKHIVPACFLAPLKQTFDLADAQTVLALSECAVTLKTIHLKRGPECVQYLQQEYLPSLQVAPEIIQEFCQALQQPDAKVFKNYLKMFFQRAKP
;
A
#
# COMPACT_ATOMS: atom_id res chain seq x y z
N MET A 1 0.54 -45.92 3.97
CA MET A 1 -0.33 -44.96 4.70
C MET A 1 -1.20 -44.15 3.74
N MET A 2 -0.64 -43.22 2.94
CA MET A 2 -1.45 -42.34 2.07
C MET A 2 -2.35 -43.08 1.09
N ARG A 3 -1.83 -44.11 0.40
CA ARG A 3 -2.63 -44.98 -0.47
C ARG A 3 -3.85 -45.56 0.25
N THR A 4 -3.67 -46.09 1.46
CA THR A 4 -4.76 -46.64 2.28
C THR A 4 -5.77 -45.57 2.67
N LEU A 5 -5.32 -44.38 3.06
CA LEU A 5 -6.19 -43.27 3.46
C LEU A 5 -7.14 -42.84 2.33
N VAL A 6 -6.62 -42.72 1.10
CA VAL A 6 -7.42 -42.26 -0.05
C VAL A 6 -8.35 -43.34 -0.61
N THR A 7 -8.03 -44.63 -0.42
CA THR A 7 -8.85 -45.74 -0.93
C THR A 7 -9.83 -46.33 0.08
N SER A 8 -9.66 -46.08 1.38
CA SER A 8 -10.46 -46.71 2.45
C SER A 8 -11.85 -46.09 2.65
N GLY A 9 -12.18 -45.00 1.94
CA GLY A 9 -13.46 -44.31 2.10
C GLY A 9 -13.57 -43.46 3.37
N VAL A 10 -12.47 -43.22 4.09
CA VAL A 10 -12.43 -42.35 5.29
C VAL A 10 -13.01 -40.95 5.01
N SER A 11 -12.85 -40.44 3.80
CA SER A 11 -13.44 -39.16 3.36
C SER A 11 -14.96 -39.07 3.50
N SER A 12 -15.65 -40.22 3.51
CA SER A 12 -17.12 -40.31 3.56
C SER A 12 -17.63 -40.55 4.98
N TYR A 13 -16.75 -40.60 5.98
CA TYR A 13 -17.14 -40.75 7.37
C TYR A 13 -17.85 -39.48 7.87
N GLN A 14 -18.96 -39.64 8.59
CA GLN A 14 -19.87 -38.54 8.93
C GLN A 14 -19.33 -37.58 10.01
N HIS A 15 -18.37 -38.04 10.82
CA HIS A 15 -17.88 -37.22 11.93
C HIS A 15 -16.93 -36.13 11.43
N THR A 16 -17.26 -34.87 11.71
CA THR A 16 -16.56 -33.67 11.22
C THR A 16 -15.05 -33.68 11.48
N SER A 17 -14.61 -34.15 12.65
CA SER A 17 -13.18 -34.26 12.96
C SER A 17 -12.44 -35.21 12.03
N VAL A 18 -13.07 -36.32 11.62
CA VAL A 18 -12.47 -37.30 10.70
C VAL A 18 -12.40 -36.71 9.29
N THR A 19 -13.45 -36.03 8.85
CA THR A 19 -13.49 -35.31 7.57
C THR A 19 -12.39 -34.25 7.50
N LEU A 20 -12.23 -33.44 8.55
CA LEU A 20 -11.17 -32.43 8.62
C LEU A 20 -9.78 -33.06 8.64
N GLU A 21 -9.56 -34.08 9.46
CA GLU A 21 -8.26 -34.75 9.55
C GLU A 21 -7.87 -35.41 8.21
N PHE A 22 -8.85 -35.93 7.47
CA PHE A 22 -8.63 -36.42 6.11
C PHE A 22 -8.08 -35.32 5.20
N PHE A 23 -8.75 -34.17 5.10
CA PHE A 23 -8.30 -33.08 4.23
C PHE A 23 -6.97 -32.48 4.68
N GLU A 24 -6.76 -32.30 5.98
CA GLU A 24 -5.48 -31.85 6.55
C GLU A 24 -4.34 -32.78 6.17
N THR A 25 -4.57 -34.09 6.30
CA THR A 25 -3.56 -35.11 6.00
C THR A 25 -3.24 -35.12 4.51
N VAL A 26 -4.25 -35.09 3.64
CA VAL A 26 -4.06 -35.06 2.19
C VAL A 26 -3.26 -33.83 1.75
N VAL A 27 -3.57 -32.64 2.28
CA VAL A 27 -2.80 -31.42 1.96
C VAL A 27 -1.40 -31.48 2.56
N ARG A 28 -1.24 -31.93 3.80
CA ARG A 28 0.08 -32.04 4.44
C ARG A 28 1.03 -32.95 3.65
N TYR A 29 0.52 -34.02 3.08
CA TYR A 29 1.28 -34.99 2.30
C TYR A 29 1.07 -34.81 0.79
N GLU A 30 0.83 -33.59 0.31
CA GLU A 30 0.62 -33.24 -1.10
C GLU A 30 1.66 -33.87 -2.06
N LYS A 31 2.94 -33.96 -1.64
CA LYS A 31 4.02 -34.55 -2.44
C LYS A 31 3.76 -36.00 -2.87
N PHE A 32 2.94 -36.74 -2.12
CA PHE A 32 2.49 -38.09 -2.50
C PHE A 32 1.82 -38.10 -3.87
N PHE A 33 0.98 -37.10 -4.17
CA PHE A 33 0.21 -37.03 -5.42
C PHE A 33 1.07 -36.65 -6.63
N THR A 34 2.27 -36.11 -6.42
CA THR A 34 3.25 -35.94 -7.50
C THR A 34 3.81 -37.30 -7.96
N VAL A 35 3.92 -38.27 -7.05
CA VAL A 35 4.43 -39.62 -7.34
C VAL A 35 3.30 -40.56 -7.78
N GLU A 36 2.11 -40.44 -7.18
CA GLU A 36 0.93 -41.26 -7.49
C GLU A 36 -0.27 -40.39 -7.93
N PRO A 37 -0.20 -39.79 -9.13
CA PRO A 37 -1.23 -38.86 -9.62
C PRO A 37 -2.59 -39.52 -9.86
N GLN A 38 -2.66 -40.85 -10.00
CA GLN A 38 -3.90 -41.60 -10.17
C GLN A 38 -4.89 -41.43 -9.00
N HIS A 39 -4.42 -40.99 -7.84
CA HIS A 39 -5.27 -40.76 -6.66
C HIS A 39 -5.85 -39.33 -6.59
N ILE A 40 -5.37 -38.41 -7.42
CA ILE A 40 -5.85 -37.01 -7.46
C ILE A 40 -7.36 -36.92 -7.72
N PRO A 41 -7.97 -37.62 -8.70
CA PRO A 41 -9.39 -37.48 -9.00
C PRO A 41 -10.30 -37.79 -7.80
N CYS A 42 -9.96 -38.83 -7.03
CA CYS A 42 -10.73 -39.23 -5.85
C CYS A 42 -10.75 -38.14 -4.78
N VAL A 43 -9.58 -37.53 -4.54
CA VAL A 43 -9.41 -36.44 -3.58
C VAL A 43 -10.09 -35.16 -4.05
N LEU A 44 -9.94 -34.81 -5.33
CA LEU A 44 -10.61 -33.65 -5.92
C LEU A 44 -12.13 -33.77 -5.79
N MET A 45 -12.69 -34.94 -6.09
CA MET A 45 -14.12 -35.18 -5.90
C MET A 45 -14.54 -35.01 -4.43
N ALA A 46 -13.72 -35.46 -3.47
CA ALA A 46 -14.00 -35.25 -2.05
C ALA A 46 -14.00 -33.77 -1.66
N PHE A 47 -13.09 -32.96 -2.21
CA PHE A 47 -13.13 -31.50 -2.01
C PHE A 47 -14.39 -30.89 -2.64
N LEU A 48 -14.73 -31.28 -3.87
CA LEU A 48 -15.75 -30.62 -4.67
C LEU A 48 -17.19 -31.04 -4.33
N ASP A 49 -17.44 -32.12 -3.59
CA ASP A 49 -18.80 -32.55 -3.27
C ASP A 49 -19.23 -32.24 -1.83
N HIS A 50 -20.31 -32.90 -1.38
CA HIS A 50 -20.90 -32.77 -0.04
C HIS A 50 -19.94 -33.14 1.10
N ARG A 51 -18.80 -33.78 0.81
CA ARG A 51 -17.77 -34.08 1.81
C ARG A 51 -16.93 -32.85 2.15
N GLY A 52 -16.74 -31.93 1.21
CA GLY A 52 -15.85 -30.77 1.33
C GLY A 52 -16.57 -29.43 1.23
N LEU A 53 -16.44 -28.77 0.08
CA LEU A 53 -16.95 -27.42 -0.17
C LEU A 53 -18.47 -27.30 -0.03
N ARG A 54 -19.19 -28.42 -0.14
CA ARG A 54 -20.66 -28.49 0.00
C ARG A 54 -21.11 -29.19 1.29
N HIS A 55 -20.20 -29.31 2.26
CA HIS A 55 -20.51 -29.95 3.53
C HIS A 55 -21.58 -29.19 4.31
N SER A 56 -22.45 -29.90 5.05
CA SER A 56 -23.55 -29.30 5.81
C SER A 56 -23.05 -28.33 6.90
N ASN A 57 -21.94 -28.66 7.55
CA ASN A 57 -21.29 -27.82 8.57
C ASN A 57 -20.43 -26.71 7.95
N ALA A 58 -20.74 -25.45 8.26
CA ALA A 58 -20.02 -24.27 7.78
C ALA A 58 -18.53 -24.24 8.16
N LYS A 59 -18.16 -24.74 9.35
CA LYS A 59 -16.74 -24.80 9.77
C LYS A 59 -15.93 -25.73 8.87
N VAL A 60 -16.54 -26.83 8.42
CA VAL A 60 -15.90 -27.76 7.48
C VAL A 60 -15.77 -27.11 6.11
N ARG A 61 -16.83 -26.44 5.60
CA ARG A 61 -16.76 -25.71 4.32
C ARG A 61 -15.66 -24.66 4.30
N SER A 62 -15.58 -23.83 5.36
CA SER A 62 -14.56 -22.79 5.44
C SER A 62 -13.14 -23.37 5.46
N ARG A 63 -12.90 -24.39 6.29
CA ARG A 63 -11.59 -25.03 6.35
C ARG A 63 -11.23 -25.73 5.03
N THR A 64 -12.19 -26.38 4.39
CA THR A 64 -11.99 -27.07 3.11
C THR A 64 -11.79 -26.12 1.94
N ALA A 65 -12.40 -24.92 1.94
CA ALA A 65 -12.11 -23.88 0.95
C ALA A 65 -10.63 -23.45 0.97
N TYR A 66 -10.08 -23.21 2.16
CA TYR A 66 -8.66 -22.93 2.33
C TYR A 66 -7.77 -24.12 1.92
N LEU A 67 -8.08 -25.33 2.41
CA LEU A 67 -7.29 -26.53 2.12
C LEU A 67 -7.31 -26.89 0.63
N PHE A 68 -8.46 -26.74 -0.04
CA PHE A 68 -8.60 -26.92 -1.48
C PHE A 68 -7.70 -25.95 -2.25
N SER A 69 -7.71 -24.66 -1.88
CA SER A 69 -6.82 -23.67 -2.50
C SER A 69 -5.35 -24.05 -2.35
N ARG A 70 -4.95 -24.54 -1.18
CA ARG A 70 -3.57 -25.03 -0.96
C ARG A 70 -3.26 -26.26 -1.79
N PHE A 71 -4.14 -27.25 -1.79
CA PHE A 71 -3.96 -28.49 -2.54
C PHE A 71 -3.72 -28.22 -4.03
N VAL A 72 -4.57 -27.38 -4.63
CA VAL A 72 -4.46 -27.00 -6.05
C VAL A 72 -3.18 -26.24 -6.34
N LYS A 73 -2.79 -25.29 -5.49
CA LYS A 73 -1.53 -24.53 -5.65
C LYS A 73 -0.30 -25.43 -5.58
N SER A 74 -0.27 -26.37 -4.63
CA SER A 74 0.85 -27.29 -4.44
C SER A 74 1.01 -28.30 -5.58
N LEU A 75 -0.09 -28.64 -6.27
CA LEU A 75 -0.13 -29.64 -7.34
C LEU A 75 -0.38 -29.03 -8.74
N ASN A 76 -0.07 -27.74 -8.93
CA ASN A 76 -0.41 -27.00 -10.15
C ASN A 76 -0.05 -27.73 -11.47
N LYS A 77 1.11 -28.40 -11.52
CA LYS A 77 1.59 -29.17 -12.69
C LYS A 77 0.70 -30.37 -13.04
N GLN A 78 0.03 -30.96 -12.05
CA GLN A 78 -0.85 -32.11 -12.23
C GLN A 78 -2.31 -31.71 -12.45
N MET A 79 -2.66 -30.42 -12.32
CA MET A 79 -4.06 -29.97 -12.39
C MET A 79 -4.61 -29.86 -13.80
N ASN A 80 -3.77 -29.73 -14.84
CA ASN A 80 -4.19 -29.49 -16.22
C ASN A 80 -5.37 -30.34 -16.72
N PRO A 81 -5.40 -31.68 -16.51
CA PRO A 81 -6.51 -32.53 -16.97
C PRO A 81 -7.85 -32.24 -16.28
N PHE A 82 -7.84 -31.59 -15.12
CA PHE A 82 -9.00 -31.42 -14.27
C PHE A 82 -9.55 -29.99 -14.29
N ILE A 83 -8.88 -29.04 -14.95
CA ILE A 83 -9.20 -27.61 -14.86
C ILE A 83 -10.65 -27.34 -15.25
N GLU A 84 -11.12 -27.83 -16.39
CA GLU A 84 -12.47 -27.51 -16.84
C GLU A 84 -13.55 -28.13 -15.95
N ASP A 85 -13.36 -29.38 -15.50
CA ASP A 85 -14.31 -30.03 -14.57
C ASP A 85 -14.33 -29.30 -13.22
N ILE A 86 -13.16 -28.91 -12.69
CA ILE A 86 -13.08 -28.10 -11.47
C ILE A 86 -13.81 -26.77 -11.66
N LEU A 87 -13.50 -26.02 -12.72
CA LEU A 87 -14.10 -24.70 -12.98
C LEU A 87 -15.62 -24.80 -13.14
N ASN A 88 -16.13 -25.84 -13.82
CA ASN A 88 -17.56 -26.09 -13.96
C ASN A 88 -18.22 -26.43 -12.62
N ARG A 89 -17.57 -27.27 -11.79
CA ARG A 89 -18.09 -27.70 -10.48
C ARG A 89 -18.02 -26.65 -9.39
N ILE A 90 -17.36 -25.51 -9.60
CA ILE A 90 -17.33 -24.42 -8.61
C ILE A 90 -18.23 -23.25 -8.99
N GLN A 91 -18.88 -23.25 -10.17
CA GLN A 91 -19.64 -22.09 -10.68
C GLN A 91 -20.74 -21.62 -9.70
N ASP A 92 -21.51 -22.55 -9.15
CA ASP A 92 -22.54 -22.28 -8.14
C ASP A 92 -21.97 -21.79 -6.80
N LEU A 93 -20.69 -22.05 -6.51
CA LEU A 93 -20.02 -21.54 -5.32
C LEU A 93 -19.50 -20.11 -5.49
N LEU A 94 -19.43 -19.62 -6.73
CA LEU A 94 -18.94 -18.29 -7.09
C LEU A 94 -20.07 -17.25 -7.18
N GLU A 95 -21.32 -17.63 -6.94
CA GLU A 95 -22.42 -16.68 -7.03
C GLU A 95 -22.31 -15.61 -5.94
N LEU A 96 -22.38 -14.34 -6.37
CA LEU A 96 -22.43 -13.19 -5.47
C LEU A 96 -23.87 -12.99 -4.98
N SER A 97 -24.23 -13.47 -3.78
CA SER A 97 -25.60 -13.37 -3.27
C SER A 97 -25.81 -12.09 -2.43
N PRO A 98 -26.65 -11.13 -2.84
CA PRO A 98 -27.05 -10.05 -1.95
C PRO A 98 -27.93 -10.61 -0.81
N PRO A 99 -27.84 -10.07 0.41
CA PRO A 99 -28.54 -10.59 1.59
C PRO A 99 -30.08 -10.39 1.55
N GLU A 100 -30.59 -9.70 0.53
CA GLU A 100 -32.01 -9.31 0.39
C GLU A 100 -33.01 -10.49 0.32
N ASN A 101 -32.58 -11.70 -0.03
CA ASN A 101 -33.53 -12.79 -0.30
C ASN A 101 -33.68 -13.82 0.84
N GLY A 102 -33.01 -13.64 1.99
CA GLY A 102 -32.97 -14.65 3.06
C GLY A 102 -32.24 -15.95 2.67
N TYR A 103 -31.74 -16.04 1.44
CA TYR A 103 -30.86 -17.11 0.98
C TYR A 103 -29.44 -16.81 1.44
N GLN A 104 -28.94 -17.61 2.38
CA GLN A 104 -27.53 -17.61 2.74
C GLN A 104 -26.74 -18.31 1.63
N SER A 105 -25.71 -17.62 1.13
CA SER A 105 -24.73 -18.26 0.25
C SER A 105 -24.13 -19.48 0.97
N LEU A 106 -23.84 -20.53 0.21
CA LEU A 106 -23.27 -21.74 0.80
C LEU A 106 -21.92 -21.45 1.45
N LEU A 107 -21.10 -20.63 0.81
CA LEU A 107 -19.81 -20.15 1.29
C LEU A 107 -19.92 -18.72 1.81
N SER A 108 -19.12 -18.39 2.83
CA SER A 108 -18.93 -17.00 3.25
C SER A 108 -18.13 -16.23 2.19
N SER A 109 -18.16 -14.89 2.22
CA SER A 109 -17.35 -14.06 1.31
C SER A 109 -15.86 -14.34 1.48
N ASP A 110 -15.38 -14.57 2.71
CA ASP A 110 -13.99 -14.95 2.98
C ASP A 110 -13.62 -16.29 2.35
N ASP A 111 -14.53 -17.27 2.39
CA ASP A 111 -14.30 -18.57 1.77
C ASP A 111 -14.32 -18.47 0.24
N GLN A 112 -15.22 -17.66 -0.33
CA GLN A 112 -15.29 -17.39 -1.77
C GLN A 112 -14.00 -16.76 -2.31
N LEU A 113 -13.30 -15.93 -1.52
CA LEU A 113 -11.97 -15.42 -1.91
C LEU A 113 -11.00 -16.58 -2.22
N PHE A 114 -10.99 -17.66 -1.42
CA PHE A 114 -10.14 -18.82 -1.74
C PHE A 114 -10.55 -19.50 -3.04
N ILE A 115 -11.85 -19.58 -3.33
CA ILE A 115 -12.34 -20.22 -4.55
C ILE A 115 -12.00 -19.40 -5.79
N TYR A 116 -12.21 -18.07 -5.77
CA TYR A 116 -11.79 -17.17 -6.85
C TYR A 116 -10.27 -17.18 -7.04
N GLU A 117 -9.48 -17.20 -5.97
CA GLU A 117 -8.03 -17.33 -6.06
C GLU A 117 -7.63 -18.62 -6.76
N THR A 118 -8.29 -19.73 -6.39
CA THR A 118 -8.02 -21.06 -6.93
C THR A 118 -8.39 -21.13 -8.41
N ALA A 119 -9.54 -20.58 -8.81
CA ALA A 119 -9.93 -20.47 -10.21
C ALA A 119 -8.90 -19.67 -11.02
N GLY A 120 -8.46 -18.53 -10.50
CA GLY A 120 -7.40 -17.73 -11.12
C GLY A 120 -6.08 -18.51 -11.27
N VAL A 121 -5.63 -19.19 -10.21
CA VAL A 121 -4.41 -20.01 -10.23
C VAL A 121 -4.49 -21.14 -11.26
N LEU A 122 -5.63 -21.83 -11.36
CA LEU A 122 -5.85 -22.89 -12.36
C LEU A 122 -5.75 -22.33 -13.78
N ILE A 123 -6.44 -21.23 -14.07
CA ILE A 123 -6.45 -20.62 -15.41
C ILE A 123 -5.03 -20.18 -15.81
N VAL A 124 -4.33 -19.45 -14.94
CA VAL A 124 -3.01 -18.88 -15.24
C VAL A 124 -1.94 -19.94 -15.42
N ASN A 125 -1.93 -20.96 -14.55
CA ASN A 125 -0.92 -22.03 -14.61
C ASN A 125 -1.28 -23.16 -15.59
N SER A 126 -2.39 -23.04 -16.32
CA SER A 126 -2.74 -24.04 -17.33
C SER A 126 -1.75 -24.07 -18.49
N ASP A 127 -1.68 -25.21 -19.19
CA ASP A 127 -0.91 -25.34 -20.44
C ASP A 127 -1.70 -24.81 -21.67
N TYR A 128 -2.84 -24.16 -21.43
CA TYR A 128 -3.70 -23.62 -22.49
C TYR A 128 -3.07 -22.42 -23.20
N PRO A 129 -3.41 -22.19 -24.49
CA PRO A 129 -3.00 -20.98 -25.19
C PRO A 129 -3.63 -19.74 -24.58
N ALA A 130 -3.05 -18.57 -24.84
CA ALA A 130 -3.44 -17.29 -24.24
C ALA A 130 -4.92 -16.97 -24.48
N GLU A 131 -5.44 -17.25 -25.68
CA GLU A 131 -6.83 -17.00 -26.07
C GLU A 131 -7.80 -17.82 -25.20
N ARG A 132 -7.44 -19.07 -24.89
CA ARG A 132 -8.25 -19.94 -24.03
C ARG A 132 -8.20 -19.50 -22.57
N LYS A 133 -7.01 -19.09 -22.08
CA LYS A 133 -6.86 -18.52 -20.73
C LYS A 133 -7.69 -17.25 -20.57
N GLN A 134 -7.62 -16.35 -21.54
CA GLN A 134 -8.42 -15.14 -21.59
C GLN A 134 -9.92 -15.45 -21.57
N ALA A 135 -10.38 -16.38 -22.41
CA ALA A 135 -11.79 -16.78 -22.44
C ALA A 135 -12.28 -17.34 -21.10
N LEU A 136 -11.50 -18.20 -20.44
CA LEU A 136 -11.83 -18.74 -19.12
C LEU A 136 -11.87 -17.64 -18.05
N MET A 137 -10.90 -16.73 -18.05
CA MET A 137 -10.86 -15.61 -17.09
C MET A 137 -12.03 -14.64 -17.33
N ARG A 138 -12.38 -14.37 -18.59
CA ARG A 138 -13.54 -13.55 -18.96
C ARG A 138 -14.83 -14.20 -18.49
N ASN A 139 -15.03 -15.49 -18.73
CA ASN A 139 -16.20 -16.23 -18.24
C ASN A 139 -16.32 -16.23 -16.71
N LEU A 140 -15.18 -16.22 -16.01
CA LEU A 140 -15.15 -16.13 -14.54
C LEU A 140 -15.57 -14.75 -14.00
N LEU A 141 -15.15 -13.67 -14.68
CA LEU A 141 -15.32 -12.30 -14.18
C LEU A 141 -16.51 -11.55 -14.77
N THR A 142 -17.01 -11.91 -15.96
CA THR A 142 -18.17 -11.26 -16.59
C THR A 142 -19.43 -11.29 -15.72
N PRO A 143 -19.87 -12.45 -15.17
CA PRO A 143 -21.07 -12.49 -14.33
C PRO A 143 -20.94 -11.59 -13.09
N LEU A 144 -19.72 -11.48 -12.56
CA LEU A 144 -19.40 -10.65 -11.42
C LEU A 144 -19.51 -9.16 -11.75
N MET A 145 -18.96 -8.74 -12.91
CA MET A 145 -19.06 -7.37 -13.42
C MET A 145 -20.51 -6.97 -13.73
N GLU A 146 -21.29 -7.84 -14.35
CA GLU A 146 -22.70 -7.60 -14.64
C GLU A 146 -23.51 -7.42 -13.37
N LYS A 147 -23.33 -8.31 -12.39
CA LYS A 147 -24.02 -8.22 -11.09
C LYS A 147 -23.59 -6.99 -10.31
N PHE A 148 -22.32 -6.59 -10.39
CA PHE A 148 -21.83 -5.35 -9.78
C PHE A 148 -22.57 -4.12 -10.31
N LYS A 149 -22.75 -3.99 -11.63
CA LYS A 149 -23.48 -2.85 -12.23
C LYS A 149 -24.91 -2.76 -11.70
N ILE A 150 -25.62 -3.90 -11.66
CA ILE A 150 -26.99 -3.99 -11.15
C ILE A 150 -27.05 -3.62 -9.66
N LEU A 151 -26.11 -4.11 -8.85
CA LEU A 151 -26.07 -3.82 -7.42
C LEU A 151 -25.74 -2.35 -7.12
N LEU A 152 -24.89 -1.73 -7.94
CA LEU A 152 -24.56 -0.31 -7.81
C LEU A 152 -25.77 0.56 -8.11
N GLU A 153 -26.53 0.25 -9.15
CA GLU A 153 -27.81 0.91 -9.45
C GLU A 153 -28.82 0.73 -8.30
N LYS A 154 -28.93 -0.48 -7.75
CA LYS A 154 -29.80 -0.76 -6.59
C LYS A 154 -29.38 0.03 -5.35
N LEU A 155 -28.08 0.17 -5.08
CA LEU A 155 -27.56 0.96 -3.97
C LEU A 155 -28.01 2.43 -4.10
N MET A 156 -27.96 2.99 -5.31
CA MET A 156 -28.40 4.37 -5.56
C MET A 156 -29.90 4.60 -5.33
N LEU A 157 -30.70 3.54 -5.45
CA LEU A 157 -32.15 3.58 -5.22
C LEU A 157 -32.54 3.21 -3.77
N ALA A 158 -31.60 2.69 -2.98
CA ALA A 158 -31.86 2.24 -1.62
C ALA A 158 -32.02 3.45 -0.68
N GLN A 159 -33.14 3.46 0.06
CA GLN A 159 -33.44 4.53 1.03
C GLN A 159 -33.07 4.15 2.47
N ASP A 160 -32.94 2.85 2.74
CA ASP A 160 -32.65 2.31 4.07
C ASP A 160 -31.15 2.08 4.27
N GLU A 161 -30.62 2.46 5.43
CA GLU A 161 -29.19 2.43 5.74
C GLU A 161 -28.67 0.99 5.86
N GLU A 162 -29.41 0.09 6.51
CA GLU A 162 -29.03 -1.32 6.64
C GLU A 162 -28.92 -1.97 5.25
N ARG A 163 -29.91 -1.70 4.38
CA ARG A 163 -29.87 -2.14 2.99
C ARG A 163 -28.68 -1.57 2.23
N GLN A 164 -28.40 -0.27 2.37
CA GLN A 164 -27.26 0.38 1.72
C GLN A 164 -25.93 -0.26 2.13
N THR A 165 -25.71 -0.48 3.43
CA THR A 165 -24.50 -1.14 3.95
C THR A 165 -24.34 -2.54 3.35
N SER A 166 -25.41 -3.34 3.35
CA SER A 166 -25.32 -4.71 2.83
C SER A 166 -25.03 -4.77 1.33
N LEU A 167 -25.59 -3.83 0.54
CA LEU A 167 -25.30 -3.71 -0.89
C LEU A 167 -23.87 -3.23 -1.14
N ALA A 168 -23.39 -2.28 -0.35
CA ALA A 168 -22.01 -1.78 -0.41
C ALA A 168 -21.00 -2.87 -0.07
N ASP A 169 -21.26 -3.69 0.96
CA ASP A 169 -20.44 -4.86 1.30
C ASP A 169 -20.40 -5.87 0.16
N CYS A 170 -21.55 -6.14 -0.47
CA CYS A 170 -21.65 -7.04 -1.62
C CYS A 170 -20.85 -6.51 -2.84
N LEU A 171 -20.92 -5.21 -3.12
CA LEU A 171 -20.11 -4.55 -4.14
C LEU A 171 -18.62 -4.65 -3.82
N ASN A 172 -18.24 -4.43 -2.56
CA ASN A 172 -16.85 -4.56 -2.10
C ASN A 172 -16.35 -6.00 -2.23
N HIS A 173 -17.16 -7.00 -1.88
CA HIS A 173 -16.84 -8.41 -2.10
C HIS A 173 -16.58 -8.70 -3.59
N ALA A 174 -17.41 -8.18 -4.49
CA ALA A 174 -17.21 -8.38 -5.93
C ALA A 174 -15.86 -7.82 -6.41
N VAL A 175 -15.52 -6.59 -6.00
CA VAL A 175 -14.20 -6.01 -6.29
C VAL A 175 -13.08 -6.87 -5.68
N GLY A 176 -13.28 -7.35 -4.45
CA GLY A 176 -12.36 -8.23 -3.74
C GLY A 176 -12.12 -9.56 -4.47
N PHE A 177 -13.17 -10.20 -5.01
CA PHE A 177 -13.09 -11.44 -5.77
C PHE A 177 -12.31 -11.27 -7.07
N ALA A 178 -12.61 -10.23 -7.85
CA ALA A 178 -11.84 -9.89 -9.04
C ALA A 178 -10.37 -9.56 -8.72
N SER A 179 -10.13 -8.82 -7.64
CA SER A 179 -8.77 -8.55 -7.14
C SER A 179 -8.04 -9.83 -6.77
N ARG A 180 -8.76 -10.82 -6.22
CA ARG A 180 -8.18 -12.08 -5.76
C ARG A 180 -7.73 -12.98 -6.90
N THR A 181 -8.46 -13.02 -8.02
CA THR A 181 -8.01 -13.75 -9.22
C THR A 181 -6.68 -13.22 -9.75
N SER A 182 -6.41 -11.91 -9.58
CA SER A 182 -5.15 -11.29 -9.99
C SER A 182 -3.93 -11.78 -9.20
N LYS A 183 -4.12 -12.46 -8.06
CA LYS A 183 -3.01 -13.02 -7.26
C LYS A 183 -2.28 -14.17 -7.94
N ALA A 184 -2.88 -14.78 -8.95
CA ALA A 184 -2.21 -15.76 -9.77
C ALA A 184 -1.08 -15.17 -10.64
N PHE A 185 -1.11 -13.85 -10.90
CA PHE A 185 -0.09 -13.15 -11.68
C PHE A 185 0.97 -12.51 -10.77
N SER A 186 2.23 -12.63 -11.17
CA SER A 186 3.34 -12.00 -10.47
C SER A 186 3.62 -10.58 -10.95
N ASN A 187 3.34 -10.28 -12.23
CA ASN A 187 3.61 -8.99 -12.89
C ASN A 187 2.86 -8.87 -14.23
N LYS A 188 2.98 -7.72 -14.88
CA LYS A 188 2.40 -7.46 -16.22
C LYS A 188 2.76 -8.46 -17.30
N GLN A 189 4.00 -8.95 -17.31
CA GLN A 189 4.42 -9.93 -18.31
C GLN A 189 3.58 -11.20 -18.23
N THR A 190 3.31 -11.70 -17.02
CA THR A 190 2.47 -12.89 -16.82
C THR A 190 1.01 -12.65 -17.25
N VAL A 191 0.48 -11.45 -17.01
CA VAL A 191 -0.88 -11.07 -17.44
C VAL A 191 -0.98 -11.04 -18.96
N LYS A 192 -0.02 -10.38 -19.62
CA LYS A 192 0.04 -10.26 -21.09
C LYS A 192 0.22 -11.63 -21.76
N GLN A 193 1.07 -12.49 -21.20
CA GLN A 193 1.27 -13.85 -21.71
C GLN A 193 0.01 -14.71 -21.62
N CYS A 194 -0.87 -14.44 -20.66
CA CYS A 194 -2.16 -15.13 -20.53
C CYS A 194 -3.29 -14.45 -21.32
N GLY A 195 -3.04 -13.34 -22.03
CA GLY A 195 -4.07 -12.58 -22.75
C GLY A 195 -5.09 -11.90 -21.82
N CYS A 196 -4.82 -11.79 -20.51
CA CYS A 196 -5.83 -11.36 -19.53
C CYS A 196 -5.87 -9.84 -19.30
N SER A 197 -5.00 -9.05 -19.95
CA SER A 197 -4.93 -7.58 -19.72
C SER A 197 -6.29 -6.91 -19.96
N GLU A 198 -6.94 -7.20 -21.10
CA GLU A 198 -8.23 -6.62 -21.46
C GLU A 198 -9.33 -6.95 -20.43
N VAL A 199 -9.32 -8.16 -19.87
CA VAL A 199 -10.33 -8.58 -18.88
C VAL A 199 -10.23 -7.71 -17.61
N TYR A 200 -9.02 -7.37 -17.18
CA TYR A 200 -8.81 -6.50 -16.02
C TYR A 200 -9.01 -5.00 -16.34
N LEU A 201 -8.81 -4.58 -17.59
CA LEU A 201 -9.21 -3.24 -18.04
C LEU A 201 -10.74 -3.08 -18.02
N ASP A 202 -11.48 -4.10 -18.46
CA ASP A 202 -12.95 -4.12 -18.37
C ASP A 202 -13.42 -4.07 -16.90
N CYS A 203 -12.70 -4.76 -16.00
CA CYS A 203 -12.94 -4.69 -14.56
C CYS A 203 -12.72 -3.27 -14.01
N LEU A 204 -11.63 -2.59 -14.40
CA LEU A 204 -11.38 -1.19 -14.01
C LEU A 204 -12.51 -0.28 -14.47
N GLN A 205 -12.92 -0.38 -15.73
CA GLN A 205 -14.05 0.40 -16.26
C GLN A 205 -15.36 0.15 -15.52
N THR A 206 -15.56 -1.08 -15.03
CA THR A 206 -16.78 -1.45 -14.29
C THR A 206 -16.76 -0.99 -12.84
N PHE A 207 -15.61 -1.07 -12.15
CA PHE A 207 -15.53 -0.82 -10.71
C PHE A 207 -15.24 0.64 -10.34
N LEU A 208 -14.50 1.38 -11.19
CA LEU A 208 -14.16 2.79 -10.90
C LEU A 208 -15.36 3.73 -10.71
N PRO A 209 -16.49 3.58 -11.43
CA PRO A 209 -17.68 4.40 -11.17
C PRO A 209 -18.19 4.36 -9.73
N ALA A 210 -17.90 3.30 -8.96
CA ALA A 210 -18.27 3.23 -7.55
C ALA A 210 -17.53 4.25 -6.67
N LEU A 211 -16.41 4.83 -7.12
CA LEU A 211 -15.74 5.93 -6.40
C LEU A 211 -16.57 7.22 -6.38
N SER A 212 -17.44 7.40 -7.38
CA SER A 212 -18.33 8.57 -7.50
C SER A 212 -19.63 8.41 -6.70
N CYS A 213 -19.86 7.23 -6.11
CA CYS A 213 -21.04 6.92 -5.31
C CYS A 213 -21.05 7.75 -4.01
N PRO A 214 -22.11 8.53 -3.72
CA PRO A 214 -22.19 9.32 -2.50
C PRO A 214 -22.54 8.50 -1.24
N LEU A 215 -23.06 7.28 -1.40
CA LEU A 215 -23.49 6.39 -0.32
C LEU A 215 -22.38 5.41 0.06
N GLN A 216 -22.26 5.08 1.35
CA GLN A 216 -21.32 4.07 1.86
C GLN A 216 -19.88 4.23 1.30
N LYS A 217 -19.42 5.49 1.19
CA LYS A 217 -18.20 5.90 0.48
C LYS A 217 -16.98 5.10 0.94
N ASP A 218 -16.80 4.93 2.25
CA ASP A 218 -15.65 4.26 2.86
C ASP A 218 -15.49 2.83 2.36
N VAL A 219 -16.59 2.06 2.34
CA VAL A 219 -16.60 0.64 1.94
C VAL A 219 -16.23 0.51 0.48
N LEU A 220 -16.85 1.32 -0.39
CA LEU A 220 -16.62 1.27 -1.83
C LEU A 220 -15.21 1.76 -2.21
N ARG A 221 -14.77 2.89 -1.63
CA ARG A 221 -13.42 3.43 -1.85
C ARG A 221 -12.35 2.46 -1.40
N SER A 222 -12.52 1.82 -0.24
CA SER A 222 -11.57 0.84 0.27
C SER A 222 -11.41 -0.36 -0.66
N GLY A 223 -12.53 -0.90 -1.16
CA GLY A 223 -12.54 -1.99 -2.14
C GLY A 223 -11.83 -1.63 -3.44
N VAL A 224 -12.26 -0.54 -4.08
CA VAL A 224 -11.71 -0.08 -5.37
C VAL A 224 -10.24 0.30 -5.25
N ARG A 225 -9.82 0.96 -4.16
CA ARG A 225 -8.41 1.27 -3.89
C ARG A 225 -7.56 0.01 -3.77
N THR A 226 -8.02 -0.99 -3.02
CA THR A 226 -7.32 -2.27 -2.87
C THR A 226 -7.15 -2.97 -4.22
N PHE A 227 -8.16 -2.86 -5.09
CA PHE A 227 -8.08 -3.34 -6.47
C PHE A 227 -7.07 -2.54 -7.30
N LEU A 228 -7.06 -1.20 -7.22
CA LEU A 228 -6.09 -0.34 -7.90
C LEU A 228 -4.64 -0.67 -7.53
N HIS A 229 -4.35 -0.91 -6.24
CA HIS A 229 -3.03 -1.36 -5.81
C HIS A 229 -2.54 -2.62 -6.53
N ARG A 230 -3.45 -3.57 -6.80
CA ARG A 230 -3.15 -4.79 -7.56
C ARG A 230 -3.04 -4.50 -9.05
N MET A 231 -3.90 -3.65 -9.60
CA MET A 231 -3.87 -3.28 -11.03
C MET A 231 -2.60 -2.51 -11.42
N ILE A 232 -2.04 -1.71 -10.52
CA ILE A 232 -0.71 -1.08 -10.73
C ILE A 232 0.39 -2.13 -10.95
N ILE A 233 0.32 -3.26 -10.24
CA ILE A 233 1.29 -4.36 -10.37
C ILE A 233 1.01 -5.20 -11.64
N CYS A 234 -0.27 -5.42 -11.94
CA CYS A 234 -0.70 -6.34 -13.00
C CYS A 234 -0.72 -5.71 -14.39
N LEU A 235 -1.04 -4.42 -14.51
CA LEU A 235 -1.22 -3.74 -15.80
C LEU A 235 -0.13 -2.70 -16.08
N GLU A 236 0.58 -2.26 -15.04
CA GLU A 236 1.58 -1.18 -15.09
C GLU A 236 1.06 0.00 -15.91
N GLU A 237 1.73 0.40 -16.98
CA GLU A 237 1.39 1.62 -17.75
C GLU A 237 -0.05 1.64 -18.30
N GLU A 238 -0.68 0.48 -18.49
CA GLU A 238 -2.06 0.39 -18.99
C GLU A 238 -3.09 0.89 -17.96
N VAL A 239 -2.72 0.99 -16.67
CA VAL A 239 -3.58 1.54 -15.62
C VAL A 239 -3.58 3.07 -15.61
N LEU A 240 -2.54 3.71 -16.16
CA LEU A 240 -2.31 5.16 -16.03
C LEU A 240 -3.48 6.04 -16.50
N PRO A 241 -4.19 5.73 -17.60
CA PRO A 241 -5.34 6.54 -18.04
C PRO A 241 -6.47 6.64 -17.01
N PHE A 242 -6.57 5.67 -16.10
CA PHE A 242 -7.63 5.61 -15.09
C PHE A 242 -7.27 6.35 -13.79
N ILE A 243 -5.98 6.57 -13.54
CA ILE A 243 -5.47 7.12 -12.27
C ILE A 243 -5.96 8.55 -12.00
N PRO A 244 -5.97 9.49 -12.98
CA PRO A 244 -6.43 10.85 -12.71
C PRO A 244 -7.88 10.91 -12.23
N SER A 245 -8.79 10.25 -12.95
CA SER A 245 -10.21 10.22 -12.59
C SER A 245 -10.43 9.51 -11.25
N ALA A 246 -9.76 8.38 -11.00
CA ALA A 246 -9.86 7.69 -9.72
C ALA A 246 -9.42 8.59 -8.54
N SER A 247 -8.31 9.31 -8.71
CA SER A 247 -7.73 10.18 -7.69
C SER A 247 -8.62 11.38 -7.37
N GLU A 248 -9.23 11.99 -8.39
CA GLU A 248 -10.20 13.09 -8.20
C GLU A 248 -11.37 12.65 -7.32
N HIS A 249 -11.97 11.49 -7.61
CA HIS A 249 -13.10 10.97 -6.84
C HIS A 249 -12.73 10.52 -5.42
N MET A 250 -11.50 10.03 -5.22
CA MET A 250 -11.00 9.66 -3.90
C MET A 250 -10.65 10.87 -3.02
N LEU A 251 -10.23 11.99 -3.63
CA LEU A 251 -9.93 13.24 -2.91
C LEU A 251 -11.19 14.07 -2.59
N LYS A 252 -12.27 13.89 -3.36
CA LYS A 252 -13.53 14.60 -3.12
C LYS A 252 -14.14 14.19 -1.78
N ASP A 253 -14.52 15.15 -0.94
CA ASP A 253 -15.11 14.90 0.38
C ASP A 253 -14.35 13.83 1.20
N CYS A 254 -13.02 13.95 1.28
CA CYS A 254 -12.18 12.97 1.99
C CYS A 254 -12.01 13.31 3.48
N GLU A 255 -12.00 12.28 4.31
CA GLU A 255 -11.68 12.38 5.73
C GLU A 255 -10.23 12.01 6.03
N ALA A 256 -9.81 12.14 7.31
CA ALA A 256 -8.45 11.80 7.74
C ALA A 256 -8.06 10.36 7.36
N LYS A 257 -8.98 9.42 7.54
CA LYS A 257 -8.80 8.01 7.22
C LYS A 257 -8.66 7.77 5.72
N ASP A 258 -9.50 8.40 4.89
CA ASP A 258 -9.41 8.32 3.42
C ASP A 258 -8.03 8.75 2.93
N LEU A 259 -7.53 9.89 3.44
CA LEU A 259 -6.22 10.42 3.07
C LEU A 259 -5.09 9.47 3.49
N GLN A 260 -5.14 8.93 4.71
CA GLN A 260 -4.15 7.98 5.20
C GLN A 260 -4.08 6.72 4.34
N GLU A 261 -5.22 6.28 3.81
CA GLU A 261 -5.28 5.10 2.95
C GLU A 261 -4.97 5.41 1.48
N PHE A 262 -5.26 6.64 1.01
CA PHE A 262 -4.98 7.08 -0.36
C PHE A 262 -3.50 7.41 -0.61
N ILE A 263 -2.81 8.02 0.37
CA ILE A 263 -1.39 8.36 0.26
C ILE A 263 -0.51 7.16 -0.13
N PRO A 264 -0.66 5.96 0.47
CA PRO A 264 0.03 4.75 0.03
C PRO A 264 -0.17 4.40 -1.45
N LEU A 265 -1.37 4.62 -2.01
CA LEU A 265 -1.64 4.39 -3.44
C LEU A 265 -0.84 5.36 -4.29
N ILE A 266 -0.86 6.64 -3.95
CA ILE A 266 -0.07 7.66 -4.65
C ILE A 266 1.42 7.34 -4.55
N ASN A 267 1.92 6.98 -3.36
CA ASN A 267 3.32 6.58 -3.19
C ASN A 267 3.70 5.39 -4.08
N GLN A 268 2.82 4.40 -4.21
CA GLN A 268 3.05 3.26 -5.10
C GLN A 268 3.14 3.71 -6.57
N ILE A 269 2.24 4.60 -7.01
CA ILE A 269 2.22 5.15 -8.37
C ILE A 269 3.50 5.95 -8.64
N THR A 270 3.83 6.89 -7.74
CA THR A 270 5.04 7.72 -7.78
C THR A 270 6.31 6.86 -7.85
N ALA A 271 6.44 5.85 -6.99
CA ALA A 271 7.62 4.98 -6.96
C ALA A 271 7.72 4.06 -8.20
N LYS A 272 6.59 3.56 -8.70
CA LYS A 272 6.53 2.61 -9.83
C LYS A 272 6.76 3.29 -11.18
N PHE A 273 6.11 4.43 -11.43
CA PHE A 273 6.10 5.10 -12.73
C PHE A 273 7.04 6.32 -12.82
N LYS A 274 7.51 6.83 -11.68
CA LYS A 274 8.48 7.93 -11.60
C LYS A 274 8.06 9.11 -12.49
N ILE A 275 8.97 9.63 -13.32
CA ILE A 275 8.78 10.83 -14.15
C ILE A 275 7.54 10.74 -15.06
N GLN A 276 7.10 9.54 -15.47
CA GLN A 276 5.92 9.39 -16.33
C GLN A 276 4.65 9.97 -15.71
N VAL A 277 4.52 9.91 -14.38
CA VAL A 277 3.36 10.45 -13.65
C VAL A 277 3.59 11.88 -13.14
N SER A 278 4.73 12.50 -13.47
CA SER A 278 5.06 13.87 -13.04
C SER A 278 3.98 14.90 -13.44
N PRO A 279 3.46 14.93 -14.68
CA PRO A 279 2.43 15.92 -15.06
C PRO A 279 1.15 15.80 -14.23
N PHE A 280 0.75 14.56 -13.95
CA PHE A 280 -0.42 14.25 -13.14
C PHE A 280 -0.20 14.62 -11.67
N LEU A 281 0.95 14.23 -11.09
CA LEU A 281 1.28 14.58 -9.72
C LEU A 281 1.38 16.10 -9.55
N GLN A 282 1.93 16.82 -10.53
CA GLN A 282 2.01 18.28 -10.49
C GLN A 282 0.62 18.92 -10.39
N GLN A 283 -0.40 18.39 -11.06
CA GLN A 283 -1.78 18.89 -10.96
C GLN A 283 -2.44 18.52 -9.62
N MET A 284 -2.17 17.33 -9.09
CA MET A 284 -2.79 16.84 -7.85
C MET A 284 -2.07 17.30 -6.57
N PHE A 285 -0.80 17.70 -6.65
CA PHE A 285 0.05 17.92 -5.49
C PHE A 285 -0.56 18.88 -4.47
N MET A 286 -0.91 20.10 -4.88
CA MET A 286 -1.52 21.07 -3.97
C MET A 286 -2.94 20.71 -3.53
N PRO A 287 -3.85 20.21 -4.39
CA PRO A 287 -5.13 19.68 -3.94
C PRO A 287 -5.01 18.64 -2.81
N LEU A 288 -4.09 17.67 -2.94
CA LEU A 288 -3.83 16.67 -1.90
C LEU A 288 -3.28 17.33 -0.63
N LEU A 289 -2.32 18.24 -0.75
CA LEU A 289 -1.73 18.93 0.40
C LEU A 289 -2.74 19.80 1.15
N HIS A 290 -3.63 20.49 0.43
CA HIS A 290 -4.70 21.27 1.05
C HIS A 290 -5.64 20.38 1.85
N ALA A 291 -6.07 19.23 1.31
CA ALA A 291 -6.89 18.27 2.04
C ALA A 291 -6.19 17.76 3.31
N ILE A 292 -4.90 17.41 3.22
CA ILE A 292 -4.09 17.01 4.37
C ILE A 292 -4.02 18.13 5.42
N PHE A 293 -3.72 19.35 5.01
CA PHE A 293 -3.59 20.48 5.92
C PHE A 293 -4.92 20.83 6.59
N GLU A 294 -6.03 20.77 5.87
CA GLU A 294 -7.36 21.00 6.44
C GLU A 294 -7.64 20.02 7.58
N VAL A 295 -7.37 18.73 7.38
CA VAL A 295 -7.54 17.70 8.41
C VAL A 295 -6.59 17.91 9.59
N LEU A 296 -5.33 18.26 9.32
CA LEU A 296 -4.33 18.47 10.38
C LEU A 296 -4.57 19.74 11.21
N LEU A 297 -5.23 20.75 10.63
CA LEU A 297 -5.56 22.01 11.29
C LEU A 297 -6.83 21.95 12.15
N ARG A 298 -7.72 20.98 11.92
CA ARG A 298 -8.90 20.77 12.79
C ARG A 298 -8.41 20.60 14.23
N PRO A 299 -8.97 21.28 15.24
CA PRO A 299 -8.61 21.04 16.64
C PRO A 299 -8.95 19.58 17.01
N ALA A 300 -8.08 18.89 17.73
CA ALA A 300 -8.45 17.64 18.42
C ALA A 300 -8.88 18.02 19.83
N GLU A 301 -9.91 17.38 20.36
CA GLU A 301 -10.20 17.48 21.79
C GLU A 301 -8.98 16.94 22.57
N GLU A 302 -8.56 17.64 23.63
CA GLU A 302 -7.32 17.32 24.36
C GLU A 302 -7.28 15.89 24.93
N ASN A 303 -8.44 15.27 25.12
CA ASN A 303 -8.58 13.90 25.65
C ASN A 303 -8.76 12.83 24.57
N ASP A 304 -8.85 13.19 23.29
CA ASP A 304 -9.02 12.22 22.20
C ASP A 304 -7.66 11.70 21.71
N GLN A 305 -7.18 10.66 22.39
CA GLN A 305 -5.95 9.96 22.01
C GLN A 305 -6.04 9.31 20.62
N SER A 306 -7.24 8.92 20.17
CA SER A 306 -7.43 8.31 18.85
C SER A 306 -7.21 9.34 17.74
N ALA A 307 -7.86 10.51 17.86
CA ALA A 307 -7.68 11.60 16.90
C ALA A 307 -6.24 12.13 16.90
N ALA A 308 -5.57 12.16 18.06
CA ALA A 308 -4.16 12.52 18.15
C ALA A 308 -3.26 11.53 17.37
N LEU A 309 -3.49 10.23 17.54
CA LEU A 309 -2.75 9.18 16.83
C LEU A 309 -3.01 9.23 15.32
N GLU A 310 -4.25 9.44 14.89
CA GLU A 310 -4.61 9.57 13.47
C GLU A 310 -3.91 10.76 12.82
N LYS A 311 -3.88 11.93 13.48
CA LYS A 311 -3.15 13.10 12.98
C LYS A 311 -1.65 12.84 12.91
N GLN A 312 -1.09 12.13 13.89
CA GLN A 312 0.32 11.72 13.85
C GLN A 312 0.60 10.79 12.66
N MET A 313 -0.25 9.78 12.44
CA MET A 313 -0.15 8.87 11.29
C MET A 313 -0.28 9.61 9.97
N LEU A 314 -1.24 10.53 9.85
CA LEU A 314 -1.40 11.36 8.64
C LEU A 314 -0.17 12.24 8.37
N ARG A 315 0.44 12.85 9.40
CA ARG A 315 1.71 13.59 9.27
C ARG A 315 2.84 12.70 8.76
N ARG A 316 2.98 11.49 9.32
CA ARG A 316 3.98 10.52 8.85
C ARG A 316 3.75 10.15 7.38
N SER A 317 2.51 9.87 6.99
CA SER A 317 2.15 9.57 5.60
C SER A 317 2.45 10.76 4.67
N TYR A 318 2.14 11.99 5.08
CA TYR A 318 2.48 13.21 4.35
C TYR A 318 3.99 13.33 4.10
N PHE A 319 4.81 13.18 5.13
CA PHE A 319 6.27 13.25 4.96
C PHE A 319 6.80 12.08 4.14
N ALA A 320 6.24 10.87 4.29
CA ALA A 320 6.60 9.74 3.43
C ALA A 320 6.27 10.00 1.95
N PHE A 321 5.18 10.71 1.66
CA PHE A 321 4.84 11.17 0.30
C PHE A 321 5.87 12.16 -0.24
N LEU A 322 6.20 13.21 0.52
CA LEU A 322 7.24 14.17 0.11
C LEU A 322 8.61 13.51 -0.09
N GLN A 323 8.98 12.57 0.77
CA GLN A 323 10.19 11.77 0.62
C GLN A 323 10.16 10.95 -0.67
N THR A 324 9.02 10.35 -1.00
CA THR A 324 8.86 9.56 -2.23
C THR A 324 8.98 10.44 -3.47
N VAL A 325 8.36 11.62 -3.47
CA VAL A 325 8.44 12.60 -4.58
C VAL A 325 9.87 13.08 -4.79
N THR A 326 10.56 13.49 -3.73
CA THR A 326 11.95 13.97 -3.78
C THR A 326 12.96 12.85 -4.10
N GLY A 327 12.74 11.64 -3.59
CA GLY A 327 13.59 10.47 -3.83
C GLY A 327 13.43 9.84 -5.22
N SER A 328 12.27 9.99 -5.86
CA SER A 328 11.97 9.40 -7.17
C SER A 328 12.35 10.28 -8.36
N GLY A 329 13.11 11.37 -8.12
CA GLY A 329 13.54 12.30 -9.16
C GLY A 329 12.42 13.23 -9.66
N MET A 330 11.37 13.44 -8.87
CA MET A 330 10.24 14.30 -9.20
C MET A 330 10.21 15.56 -8.34
N SER A 331 11.37 16.09 -7.94
CA SER A 331 11.46 17.35 -7.21
C SER A 331 10.81 18.53 -7.96
N GLU A 332 10.78 18.47 -9.28
CA GLU A 332 10.11 19.47 -10.13
C GLU A 332 8.61 19.60 -9.82
N VAL A 333 7.95 18.51 -9.38
CA VAL A 333 6.55 18.55 -8.93
C VAL A 333 6.37 19.55 -7.80
N ILE A 334 7.34 19.65 -6.88
CA ILE A 334 7.33 20.63 -5.80
C ILE A 334 7.70 22.01 -6.34
N ALA A 335 8.82 22.11 -7.09
CA ALA A 335 9.32 23.39 -7.60
C ALA A 335 8.32 24.16 -8.48
N ASN A 336 7.45 23.44 -9.21
CA ASN A 336 6.50 24.03 -10.15
C ASN A 336 5.15 24.43 -9.53
N GLN A 337 5.02 24.48 -8.20
CA GLN A 337 3.78 24.87 -7.51
C GLN A 337 3.62 26.38 -7.28
N GLY A 338 4.62 27.18 -7.68
CA GLY A 338 4.71 28.60 -7.37
C GLY A 338 5.44 28.86 -6.04
N ALA A 339 6.10 30.00 -5.92
CA ALA A 339 7.03 30.30 -4.83
C ALA A 339 6.38 30.20 -3.44
N GLU A 340 5.17 30.73 -3.27
CA GLU A 340 4.44 30.70 -1.99
C GLU A 340 4.11 29.27 -1.54
N ASN A 341 3.64 28.42 -2.47
CA ASN A 341 3.32 27.03 -2.17
C ASN A 341 4.58 26.22 -1.88
N VAL A 342 5.67 26.45 -2.61
CA VAL A 342 6.98 25.83 -2.33
C VAL A 342 7.43 26.20 -0.93
N GLU A 343 7.42 27.47 -0.58
CA GLU A 343 7.82 27.94 0.75
C GLU A 343 6.95 27.31 1.85
N ARG A 344 5.62 27.28 1.65
CA ARG A 344 4.69 26.62 2.58
C ARG A 344 5.05 25.15 2.82
N VAL A 345 5.37 24.40 1.76
CA VAL A 345 5.80 23.00 1.85
C VAL A 345 7.13 22.87 2.57
N LEU A 346 8.10 23.74 2.27
CA LEU A 346 9.39 23.69 2.94
C LEU A 346 9.26 23.99 4.45
N VAL A 347 8.43 24.96 4.81
CA VAL A 347 8.14 25.30 6.22
C VAL A 347 7.48 24.13 6.96
N THR A 348 6.56 23.39 6.33
CA THR A 348 5.96 22.21 7.00
C THR A 348 6.97 21.10 7.25
N VAL A 349 7.97 20.93 6.37
CA VAL A 349 9.08 19.98 6.58
C VAL A 349 9.98 20.43 7.74
N ILE A 350 10.24 21.74 7.86
CA ILE A 350 10.98 22.29 9.01
C ILE A 350 10.21 22.07 10.32
N GLN A 351 8.91 22.35 10.34
CA GLN A 351 8.06 22.06 11.50
C GLN A 351 8.05 20.56 11.84
N GLY A 352 8.02 19.70 10.82
CA GLY A 352 8.18 18.25 10.94
C GLY A 352 9.48 17.83 11.63
N ALA A 353 10.59 18.48 11.28
CA ALA A 353 11.90 18.21 11.84
C ALA A 353 12.08 18.76 13.27
N VAL A 354 11.44 19.89 13.60
CA VAL A 354 11.73 20.65 14.83
C VAL A 354 10.58 20.66 15.83
N GLU A 355 9.34 20.91 15.41
CA GLU A 355 8.21 21.18 16.31
C GLU A 355 7.58 19.93 16.89
N TYR A 356 7.43 18.88 16.08
CA TYR A 356 6.71 17.69 16.52
C TYR A 356 7.65 16.63 17.13
N PRO A 357 7.36 16.12 18.34
CA PRO A 357 8.19 15.12 19.02
C PRO A 357 7.93 13.71 18.47
N ASP A 358 8.21 13.51 17.19
CA ASP A 358 8.05 12.23 16.49
C ASP A 358 9.36 11.86 15.78
N PRO A 359 10.21 11.03 16.39
CA PRO A 359 11.52 10.71 15.83
C PRO A 359 11.48 10.11 14.42
N ILE A 360 10.40 9.39 14.08
CA ILE A 360 10.22 8.80 12.76
C ILE A 360 9.94 9.90 11.73
N ALA A 361 9.04 10.84 12.05
CA ALA A 361 8.74 11.97 11.19
C ALA A 361 9.96 12.91 11.06
N GLN A 362 10.64 13.21 12.16
CA GLN A 362 11.85 14.05 12.18
C GLN A 362 12.95 13.49 11.28
N LYS A 363 13.23 12.19 11.40
CA LYS A 363 14.17 11.49 10.53
C LYS A 363 13.78 11.65 9.05
N THR A 364 12.52 11.40 8.71
CA THR A 364 12.01 11.54 7.34
C THR A 364 12.15 12.99 6.84
N CYS A 365 11.87 13.99 7.69
CA CYS A 365 12.04 15.39 7.35
C CYS A 365 13.51 15.74 7.05
N PHE A 366 14.46 15.28 7.85
CA PHE A 366 15.88 15.48 7.55
C PHE A 366 16.32 14.79 6.26
N ILE A 367 15.79 13.61 5.93
CA ILE A 367 16.04 12.97 4.63
C ILE A 367 15.53 13.83 3.48
N ILE A 368 14.30 14.38 3.60
CA ILE A 368 13.73 15.29 2.60
C ILE A 368 14.61 16.54 2.46
N LEU A 369 14.97 17.21 3.57
CA LEU A 369 15.79 18.41 3.56
C LEU A 369 17.16 18.15 2.92
N SER A 370 17.84 17.07 3.31
CA SER A 370 19.11 16.69 2.69
C SER A 370 18.96 16.47 1.19
N LYS A 371 17.89 15.79 0.74
CA LYS A 371 17.67 15.54 -0.69
C LYS A 371 17.36 16.82 -1.46
N LEU A 372 16.58 17.73 -0.87
CA LEU A 372 16.30 19.03 -1.47
C LEU A 372 17.57 19.90 -1.55
N VAL A 373 18.43 19.90 -0.53
CA VAL A 373 19.74 20.58 -0.60
C VAL A 373 20.63 19.96 -1.68
N GLU A 374 20.62 18.63 -1.82
CA GLU A 374 21.38 17.96 -2.88
C GLU A 374 20.93 18.42 -4.28
N LEU A 375 19.62 18.57 -4.49
CA LEU A 375 19.04 18.93 -5.78
C LEU A 375 19.06 20.43 -6.06
N TRP A 376 18.79 21.26 -5.06
CA TRP A 376 18.53 22.70 -5.20
C TRP A 376 19.58 23.59 -4.53
N GLY A 377 20.53 23.05 -3.76
CA GLY A 377 21.54 23.84 -3.05
C GLY A 377 22.58 24.50 -3.95
N GLY A 378 22.64 24.11 -5.24
CA GLY A 378 23.54 24.69 -6.23
C GLY A 378 23.03 26.00 -6.83
N LYS A 379 23.69 26.47 -7.92
CA LYS A 379 23.29 27.69 -8.63
C LYS A 379 22.00 27.54 -9.44
N ASP A 380 21.63 26.30 -9.78
CA ASP A 380 20.47 25.96 -10.59
C ASP A 380 19.20 25.68 -9.77
N GLY A 381 19.23 25.95 -8.46
CA GLY A 381 18.09 25.77 -7.57
C GLY A 381 17.03 26.87 -7.73
N PRO A 382 15.82 26.68 -7.16
CA PRO A 382 14.80 27.72 -7.10
C PRO A 382 15.31 28.99 -6.43
N VAL A 383 14.87 30.14 -6.93
CA VAL A 383 15.22 31.46 -6.37
C VAL A 383 14.81 31.52 -4.89
N GLY A 384 15.73 31.98 -4.03
CA GLY A 384 15.51 32.07 -2.58
C GLY A 384 15.77 30.77 -1.81
N PHE A 385 16.01 29.63 -2.47
CA PHE A 385 16.29 28.38 -1.76
C PHE A 385 17.61 28.43 -0.98
N ALA A 386 18.64 29.08 -1.51
CA ALA A 386 19.91 29.28 -0.79
C ALA A 386 19.69 30.05 0.54
N ASP A 387 18.89 31.11 0.51
CA ASP A 387 18.52 31.87 1.72
C ASP A 387 17.72 30.99 2.68
N PHE A 388 16.81 30.17 2.15
CA PHE A 388 16.03 29.22 2.95
C PHE A 388 16.92 28.19 3.66
N VAL A 389 18.00 27.71 3.01
CA VAL A 389 18.97 26.80 3.63
C VAL A 389 19.55 27.42 4.91
N TYR A 390 20.03 28.66 4.83
CA TYR A 390 20.67 29.30 5.98
C TYR A 390 19.68 29.84 7.02
N LYS A 391 18.52 30.35 6.60
CA LYS A 391 17.52 30.90 7.54
C LYS A 391 16.68 29.85 8.25
N HIS A 392 16.55 28.64 7.68
CA HIS A 392 15.64 27.61 8.21
C HIS A 392 16.28 26.23 8.34
N ILE A 393 16.92 25.69 7.29
CA ILE A 393 17.45 24.31 7.33
C ILE A 393 18.63 24.19 8.30
N VAL A 394 19.60 25.11 8.22
CA VAL A 394 20.74 25.15 9.15
C VAL A 394 20.22 25.30 10.58
N PRO A 395 19.35 26.27 10.91
CA PRO A 395 18.78 26.36 12.26
C PRO A 395 18.05 25.12 12.73
N ALA A 396 17.25 24.47 11.86
CA ALA A 396 16.55 23.24 12.21
C ALA A 396 17.51 22.11 12.66
N CYS A 397 18.71 22.05 12.09
CA CYS A 397 19.73 21.06 12.46
C CYS A 397 20.30 21.26 13.89
N PHE A 398 20.08 22.42 14.51
CA PHE A 398 20.48 22.70 15.89
C PHE A 398 19.28 22.80 16.84
N LEU A 399 18.20 23.44 16.40
CA LEU A 399 16.98 23.61 17.19
C LEU A 399 16.33 22.27 17.52
N ALA A 400 16.24 21.33 16.56
CA ALA A 400 15.63 20.03 16.82
C ALA A 400 16.40 19.23 17.88
N PRO A 401 17.73 19.00 17.74
CA PRO A 401 18.48 18.29 18.77
C PRO A 401 18.50 18.98 20.12
N LEU A 402 18.40 20.31 20.20
CA LEU A 402 18.40 21.05 21.47
C LEU A 402 17.08 20.98 22.24
N LYS A 403 15.97 20.54 21.63
CA LYS A 403 14.69 20.38 22.35
C LYS A 403 14.75 19.28 23.40
N GLN A 404 14.05 19.48 24.50
CA GLN A 404 13.94 18.49 25.59
C GLN A 404 13.31 17.17 25.11
N THR A 405 12.39 17.24 24.15
CA THR A 405 11.72 16.08 23.57
C THR A 405 12.62 15.22 22.66
N PHE A 406 13.81 15.70 22.30
CA PHE A 406 14.75 14.99 21.43
C PHE A 406 15.66 14.07 22.25
N ASP A 407 15.15 12.93 22.74
CA ASP A 407 15.89 12.04 23.64
C ASP A 407 17.05 11.28 22.95
N LEU A 408 18.29 11.59 23.31
CA LEU A 408 19.49 10.93 22.74
C LEU A 408 19.74 9.51 23.28
N ALA A 409 18.98 9.05 24.27
CA ALA A 409 18.96 7.66 24.70
C ALA A 409 18.08 6.78 23.80
N ASP A 410 17.08 7.37 23.14
CA ASP A 410 16.20 6.68 22.20
C ASP A 410 16.90 6.39 20.86
N ALA A 411 16.81 5.14 20.40
CA ALA A 411 17.45 4.70 19.17
C ALA A 411 16.86 5.38 17.92
N GLN A 412 15.57 5.68 17.88
CA GLN A 412 14.95 6.34 16.72
C GLN A 412 15.41 7.79 16.60
N THR A 413 15.53 8.47 17.74
CA THR A 413 16.03 9.85 17.82
C THR A 413 17.51 9.92 17.42
N VAL A 414 18.33 8.94 17.79
CA VAL A 414 19.71 8.82 17.29
C VAL A 414 19.76 8.65 15.77
N LEU A 415 18.80 7.95 15.17
CA LEU A 415 18.69 7.87 13.70
C LEU A 415 18.30 9.23 13.09
N ALA A 416 17.37 9.97 13.71
CA ALA A 416 17.03 11.32 13.27
C ALA A 416 18.25 12.26 13.34
N LEU A 417 19.05 12.18 14.41
CA LEU A 417 20.30 12.95 14.55
C LEU A 417 21.33 12.55 13.49
N SER A 418 21.39 11.27 13.13
CA SER A 418 22.27 10.79 12.07
C SER A 418 21.91 11.40 10.71
N GLU A 419 20.62 11.57 10.41
CA GLU A 419 20.15 12.25 9.19
C GLU A 419 20.32 13.77 9.26
N CYS A 420 20.21 14.36 10.46
CA CYS A 420 20.58 15.76 10.70
C CYS A 420 22.07 16.01 10.34
N ALA A 421 22.96 15.10 10.74
CA ALA A 421 24.39 15.17 10.39
C ALA A 421 24.62 15.05 8.87
N VAL A 422 23.85 14.18 8.19
CA VAL A 422 23.88 14.06 6.72
C VAL A 422 23.44 15.37 6.08
N THR A 423 22.36 15.98 6.55
CA THR A 423 21.86 17.27 6.05
C THR A 423 22.94 18.35 6.11
N LEU A 424 23.60 18.53 7.26
CA LEU A 424 24.69 19.50 7.42
C LEU A 424 25.86 19.23 6.48
N LYS A 425 26.26 17.95 6.32
CA LYS A 425 27.30 17.58 5.37
C LYS A 425 26.90 17.84 3.92
N THR A 426 25.65 17.58 3.55
CA THR A 426 25.14 17.84 2.21
C THR A 426 25.14 19.35 1.91
N ILE A 427 24.77 20.18 2.89
CA ILE A 427 24.87 21.65 2.78
C ILE A 427 26.34 22.06 2.55
N HIS A 428 27.26 21.54 3.36
CA HIS A 428 28.69 21.82 3.18
C HIS A 428 29.20 21.37 1.80
N LEU A 429 28.82 20.18 1.34
CA LEU A 429 29.23 19.67 0.03
C LEU A 429 28.71 20.54 -1.13
N LYS A 430 27.50 21.08 -1.01
CA LYS A 430 26.85 21.88 -2.07
C LYS A 430 27.25 23.35 -2.06
N ARG A 431 27.47 23.94 -0.88
CA ARG A 431 27.81 25.36 -0.71
C ARG A 431 29.31 25.61 -0.48
N GLY A 432 30.07 24.57 -0.15
CA GLY A 432 31.51 24.64 0.02
C GLY A 432 31.94 25.54 1.20
N PRO A 433 32.94 26.43 0.99
CA PRO A 433 33.46 27.30 2.05
C PRO A 433 32.45 28.28 2.63
N GLU A 434 31.47 28.71 1.84
CA GLU A 434 30.42 29.65 2.25
C GLU A 434 29.66 29.15 3.48
N CYS A 435 29.32 27.85 3.50
CA CYS A 435 28.65 27.22 4.64
C CYS A 435 29.50 27.26 5.91
N VAL A 436 30.81 27.03 5.78
CA VAL A 436 31.73 27.06 6.92
C VAL A 436 31.85 28.48 7.46
N GLN A 437 31.98 29.46 6.58
CA GLN A 437 32.06 30.87 6.97
C GLN A 437 30.80 31.32 7.71
N TYR A 438 29.62 30.99 7.18
CA TYR A 438 28.34 31.30 7.83
C TYR A 438 28.22 30.68 9.23
N LEU A 439 28.59 29.40 9.37
CA LEU A 439 28.58 28.72 10.67
C LEU A 439 29.57 29.35 11.67
N GLN A 440 30.76 29.75 11.21
CA GLN A 440 31.81 30.32 12.06
C GLN A 440 31.53 31.76 12.48
N GLN A 441 31.00 32.59 11.59
CA GLN A 441 30.92 34.04 11.78
C GLN A 441 29.53 34.51 12.19
N GLU A 442 28.48 33.78 11.84
CA GLU A 442 27.09 34.23 12.04
C GLU A 442 26.30 33.29 12.96
N TYR A 443 26.09 32.03 12.54
CA TYR A 443 25.10 31.18 13.19
C TYR A 443 25.55 30.63 14.55
N LEU A 444 26.69 29.94 14.66
CA LEU A 444 27.13 29.37 15.95
C LEU A 444 27.46 30.45 17.01
N PRO A 445 28.06 31.60 16.66
CA PRO A 445 28.20 32.72 17.59
C PRO A 445 26.86 33.23 18.12
N SER A 446 25.80 33.25 17.29
CA SER A 446 24.46 33.66 17.73
C SER A 446 23.86 32.71 18.78
N LEU A 447 24.31 31.46 18.81
CA LEU A 447 23.95 30.46 19.83
C LEU A 447 24.87 30.49 21.07
N GLN A 448 25.76 31.48 21.16
CA GLN A 448 26.72 31.65 22.26
C GLN A 448 27.69 30.46 22.44
N VAL A 449 28.02 29.75 21.34
CA VAL A 449 29.00 28.65 21.36
C VAL A 449 30.42 29.22 21.46
N ALA A 450 31.26 28.61 22.30
CA ALA A 450 32.65 29.05 22.49
C ALA A 450 33.46 28.94 21.17
N PRO A 451 34.38 29.89 20.87
CA PRO A 451 35.13 29.92 19.62
C PRO A 451 35.92 28.62 19.33
N GLU A 452 36.43 27.96 20.36
CA GLU A 452 37.19 26.71 20.24
C GLU A 452 36.29 25.56 19.74
N ILE A 453 35.06 25.50 20.27
CA ILE A 453 34.06 24.49 19.88
C ILE A 453 33.55 24.77 18.46
N ILE A 454 33.40 26.04 18.09
CA ILE A 454 33.04 26.44 16.72
C ILE A 454 34.10 25.94 15.72
N GLN A 455 35.39 26.14 16.03
CA GLN A 455 36.48 25.63 15.20
C GLN A 455 36.48 24.10 15.10
N GLU A 456 36.33 23.40 16.24
CA GLU A 456 36.25 21.93 16.28
C GLU A 456 35.07 21.41 15.44
N PHE A 457 33.90 22.05 15.55
CA PHE A 457 32.71 21.68 14.78
C PHE A 457 32.94 21.82 13.27
N CYS A 458 33.48 22.95 12.84
CA CYS A 458 33.75 23.20 11.43
C CYS A 458 34.82 22.25 10.86
N GLN A 459 35.86 21.93 11.65
CA GLN A 459 36.86 20.94 11.26
C GLN A 459 36.23 19.55 11.10
N ALA A 460 35.39 19.13 12.05
CA ALA A 460 34.69 17.84 11.97
C ALA A 460 33.74 17.76 10.77
N LEU A 461 33.06 18.87 10.42
CA LEU A 461 32.17 18.96 9.26
C LEU A 461 32.93 18.80 7.93
N GLN A 462 34.13 19.38 7.84
CA GLN A 462 35.01 19.34 6.67
C GLN A 462 35.67 17.97 6.44
N GLN A 463 35.74 17.10 7.46
CA GLN A 463 36.29 15.75 7.30
C GLN A 463 35.50 14.97 6.24
N PRO A 464 36.12 14.15 5.38
CA PRO A 464 35.40 13.40 4.35
C PRO A 464 34.50 12.31 4.94
N ASP A 465 34.92 11.64 6.03
CA ASP A 465 34.17 10.52 6.61
C ASP A 465 32.86 10.98 7.30
N ALA A 466 31.71 10.60 6.73
CA ALA A 466 30.39 10.91 7.29
C ALA A 466 30.14 10.25 8.64
N LYS A 467 30.76 9.10 8.92
CA LYS A 467 30.60 8.39 10.19
C LYS A 467 31.28 9.13 11.34
N VAL A 468 32.45 9.71 11.07
CA VAL A 468 33.16 10.56 12.05
C VAL A 468 32.30 11.74 12.45
N PHE A 469 31.74 12.47 11.46
CA PHE A 469 30.88 13.62 11.76
C PHE A 469 29.59 13.24 12.49
N LYS A 470 28.94 12.11 12.13
CA LYS A 470 27.77 11.60 12.86
C LYS A 470 28.08 11.34 14.34
N ASN A 471 29.20 10.69 14.62
CA ASN A 471 29.63 10.41 16.00
C ASN A 471 29.97 11.70 16.74
N TYR A 472 30.68 12.63 16.09
CA TYR A 472 30.99 13.94 16.65
C TYR A 472 29.71 14.72 17.00
N LEU A 473 28.74 14.78 16.08
CA LEU A 473 27.49 15.51 16.30
C LEU A 473 26.69 14.96 17.49
N LYS A 474 26.70 13.63 17.68
CA LYS A 474 26.12 13.00 18.87
C LYS A 474 26.79 13.51 20.16
N MET A 475 28.13 13.48 20.21
CA MET A 475 28.88 13.96 21.38
C MET A 475 28.69 15.47 21.62
N PHE A 476 28.62 16.26 20.55
CA PHE A 476 28.37 17.69 20.59
C PHE A 476 27.06 18.02 21.32
N PHE A 477 25.94 17.41 20.89
CA PHE A 477 24.64 17.66 21.54
C PHE A 477 24.51 16.99 22.91
N GLN A 478 25.19 15.87 23.17
CA GLN A 478 25.23 15.28 24.51
C GLN A 478 25.90 16.21 25.54
N ARG A 479 26.90 16.99 25.12
CA ARG A 479 27.56 17.99 25.97
C ARG A 479 26.75 19.28 26.12
N ALA A 480 25.95 19.62 25.11
CA ALA A 480 25.15 20.85 25.07
C ALA A 480 23.81 20.72 25.82
N LYS A 481 23.30 19.49 26.02
CA LYS A 481 22.10 19.25 26.81
C LYS A 481 22.42 19.28 28.31
N PRO A 482 21.59 19.95 29.13
CA PRO A 482 21.72 19.94 30.58
C PRO A 482 21.45 18.57 31.20
#